data_AF-A0A225C579-F1
#
_entry.id   AF-A0A225C579-F1
#
_cell.length_a   1.000
_cell.length_b   1.000
_cell.length_c   1.000
_cell.angle_alpha   90.00
_cell.angle_beta   90.00
_cell.angle_gamma   90.00
#
_symmetry.space_group_name_H-M   'P 1'
#
loop_
_entity.id
_entity.type
_entity.pdbx_description
1 polymer ?
#
loop_
_entity_poly.entity_id
_entity_poly.type
_entity_poly.pdbx_seq_one_letter_code
_entity_poly.pdbx_strand_id
1 'polypeptide(L)'
;MDRPDSGRPDSGRPDSARLVVPAAEALARTLGADAHHTVAAAALDGAGRIHTGANVLHFTGGPCAELVALGAAAAAGAGALVAMAAVGDGGRGVLAPCGRCRQVMLDLHPGILVVMPGTAGPTPVPVAELLPGAYVRPA
;
A
#
# COMPACT_ATOMS: atom_id res chain seq x y z
N MET A 1 15.95 -34.07 -17.77
CA MET A 1 14.88 -33.40 -18.54
C MET A 1 14.57 -32.12 -17.78
N ASP A 2 15.45 -31.13 -17.95
CA ASP A 2 15.38 -29.85 -17.25
C ASP A 2 14.15 -29.08 -17.70
N ARG A 3 13.33 -28.65 -16.74
CA ARG A 3 12.28 -27.67 -17.02
C ARG A 3 12.94 -26.32 -17.25
N PRO A 4 12.53 -25.55 -18.27
CA PRO A 4 13.00 -24.19 -18.44
C PRO A 4 12.54 -23.34 -17.26
N ASP A 5 13.48 -22.55 -16.73
CA ASP A 5 13.27 -21.50 -15.74
C ASP A 5 12.24 -20.49 -16.28
N SER A 6 10.98 -20.65 -15.87
CA SER A 6 9.92 -19.69 -16.11
C SER A 6 10.23 -18.46 -15.27
N GLY A 7 10.86 -17.47 -15.91
CA GLY A 7 11.34 -16.23 -15.32
C GLY A 7 10.48 -15.73 -14.17
N ARG A 8 11.08 -15.72 -12.98
CA ARG A 8 10.49 -15.15 -11.78
C ARG A 8 10.23 -13.65 -12.05
N PRO A 9 8.98 -13.15 -11.94
CA PRO A 9 8.73 -11.73 -12.10
C PRO A 9 9.57 -10.96 -11.06
N ASP A 10 10.06 -9.78 -11.43
CA ASP A 10 10.91 -8.86 -10.65
C ASP A 10 10.24 -8.41 -9.34
N SER A 11 10.11 -9.37 -8.41
CA SER A 11 9.43 -9.23 -7.15
C SER A 11 10.33 -8.47 -6.18
N GLY A 12 10.21 -7.13 -6.20
CA GLY A 12 10.70 -6.28 -5.11
C GLY A 12 11.90 -5.39 -5.42
N ARG A 13 12.03 -4.86 -6.63
CA ARG A 13 12.98 -3.75 -6.84
C ARG A 13 12.42 -2.46 -6.21
N PRO A 14 13.23 -1.68 -5.43
CA PRO A 14 12.78 -0.44 -4.81
C PRO A 14 12.18 0.56 -5.80
N ASP A 15 12.62 0.52 -7.06
CA ASP A 15 12.11 1.38 -8.12
C ASP A 15 10.67 1.04 -8.52
N SER A 16 10.32 -0.25 -8.59
CA SER A 16 8.95 -0.71 -8.88
C SER A 16 7.99 -0.32 -7.75
N ALA A 17 8.47 -0.26 -6.50
CA ALA A 17 7.68 0.20 -5.36
C ALA A 17 7.29 1.69 -5.45
N ARG A 18 7.89 2.48 -6.34
CA ARG A 18 7.46 3.87 -6.56
C ARG A 18 6.27 3.99 -7.50
N LEU A 19 5.93 2.95 -8.27
CA LEU A 19 4.81 2.95 -9.22
C LEU A 19 3.44 3.15 -8.53
N VAL A 20 3.33 2.81 -7.24
CA VAL A 20 2.10 3.03 -6.47
C VAL A 20 1.85 4.52 -6.19
N VAL A 21 2.87 5.38 -6.17
CA VAL A 21 2.69 6.81 -5.85
C VAL A 21 1.86 7.52 -6.93
N PRO A 22 2.22 7.48 -8.23
CA PRO A 22 1.40 8.11 -9.27
C PRO A 22 -0.04 7.58 -9.32
N ALA A 23 -0.25 6.29 -9.03
CA ALA A 23 -1.59 5.70 -9.01
C ALA A 23 -2.42 6.19 -7.82
N ALA A 24 -1.84 6.27 -6.62
CA ALA A 24 -2.50 6.83 -5.45
C ALA A 24 -2.78 8.33 -5.64
N GLU A 25 -1.84 9.08 -6.23
CA GLU A 25 -2.05 10.49 -6.58
C GLU A 25 -3.17 10.69 -7.60
N ALA A 26 -3.27 9.81 -8.60
CA ALA A 26 -4.34 9.86 -9.59
C ALA A 26 -5.72 9.71 -8.94
N LEU A 27 -5.88 8.75 -8.04
CA LEU A 27 -7.12 8.58 -7.28
C LEU A 27 -7.34 9.74 -6.30
N ALA A 28 -6.30 10.21 -5.60
CA ALA A 28 -6.40 11.33 -4.66
C ALA A 28 -6.93 12.61 -5.33
N ARG A 29 -6.56 12.86 -6.60
CA ARG A 29 -7.07 14.01 -7.38
C ARG A 29 -8.56 13.93 -7.70
N THR A 30 -9.16 12.74 -7.67
CA THR A 30 -10.61 12.58 -7.87
C THR A 30 -11.40 12.68 -6.57
N LEU A 31 -10.73 12.66 -5.41
CA LEU A 31 -11.37 12.86 -4.12
C LEU A 31 -11.76 14.34 -4.00
N GLY A 32 -13.07 14.59 -4.03
CA GLY A 32 -13.67 15.92 -4.06
C GLY A 32 -13.73 16.58 -2.68
N ALA A 33 -14.78 17.36 -2.42
CA ALA A 33 -14.96 18.10 -1.17
C ALA A 33 -15.52 17.28 0.01
N ASP A 34 -15.65 15.95 -0.14
CA ASP A 34 -16.21 15.10 0.91
C ASP A 34 -15.16 14.81 2.00
N ALA A 35 -15.42 15.30 3.21
CA ALA A 35 -14.54 15.12 4.37
C ALA A 35 -14.38 13.64 4.77
N HIS A 36 -15.24 12.73 4.30
CA HIS A 36 -15.13 11.31 4.61
C HIS A 36 -14.14 10.55 3.74
N HIS A 37 -13.75 11.12 2.59
CA HIS A 37 -12.91 10.49 1.56
C HIS A 37 -11.80 11.44 1.14
N THR A 38 -10.70 11.46 1.89
CA THR A 38 -9.64 12.47 1.74
C THR A 38 -8.25 11.85 1.51
N VAL A 39 -8.12 10.53 1.59
CA VAL A 39 -6.88 9.81 1.34
C VAL A 39 -7.14 8.69 0.34
N ALA A 40 -6.27 8.57 -0.65
CA ALA A 40 -6.22 7.45 -1.57
C ALA A 40 -4.99 6.58 -1.30
N ALA A 41 -5.06 5.31 -1.65
CA ALA A 41 -3.93 4.40 -1.61
C ALA A 41 -3.90 3.54 -2.87
N ALA A 42 -2.70 3.03 -3.15
CA ALA A 42 -2.46 2.07 -4.21
C ALA A 42 -1.51 0.98 -3.71
N ALA A 43 -1.84 -0.27 -4.07
CA ALA A 43 -1.04 -1.44 -3.78
C ALA A 43 -0.60 -2.13 -5.08
N LEU A 44 0.66 -2.53 -5.17
CA LEU A 44 1.21 -3.31 -6.27
C LEU A 44 1.26 -4.78 -5.86
N ASP A 45 0.78 -5.68 -6.71
CA ASP A 45 0.91 -7.12 -6.51
C ASP A 45 2.11 -7.74 -7.24
N GLY A 46 2.44 -9.00 -6.92
CA GLY A 46 3.55 -9.73 -7.55
C GLY A 46 3.38 -10.00 -9.05
N ALA A 47 2.21 -9.75 -9.63
CA ALA A 47 1.95 -9.84 -11.07
C ALA A 47 2.05 -8.48 -11.77
N GLY A 48 2.38 -7.41 -11.03
CA GLY A 48 2.51 -6.05 -11.57
C GLY A 48 1.19 -5.29 -11.68
N ARG A 49 0.08 -5.79 -11.09
CA ARG A 49 -1.21 -5.11 -11.12
C ARG A 49 -1.31 -4.11 -9.95
N ILE A 50 -1.94 -2.98 -10.20
CA ILE A 50 -2.19 -1.94 -9.21
C ILE A 50 -3.65 -2.00 -8.75
N HIS A 51 -3.86 -2.02 -7.44
CA HIS A 51 -5.15 -2.03 -6.77
C HIS A 51 -5.29 -0.75 -5.96
N THR A 52 -6.37 0.00 -6.15
CA THR A 52 -6.53 1.32 -5.51
C THR A 52 -7.73 1.36 -4.57
N GLY A 53 -7.70 2.27 -3.59
CA GLY A 53 -8.78 2.47 -2.64
C GLY A 53 -8.75 3.85 -2.02
N ALA A 54 -9.92 4.37 -1.64
CA ALA A 54 -10.07 5.60 -0.87
C ALA A 54 -10.48 5.27 0.57
N ASN A 55 -10.08 6.07 1.53
CA ASN A 55 -10.52 5.86 2.91
C ASN A 55 -12.03 6.06 3.04
N VAL A 56 -12.63 5.47 4.07
CA VAL A 56 -14.00 5.75 4.48
C VAL A 56 -13.97 6.13 5.95
N LEU A 57 -14.05 7.43 6.23
CA LEU A 57 -14.03 7.92 7.60
C LEU A 57 -15.30 7.51 8.33
N HIS A 58 -15.14 6.88 9.50
CA HIS A 58 -16.24 6.63 10.43
C HIS A 58 -15.70 6.49 11.85
N PHE A 59 -16.47 6.94 12.86
CA PHE A 59 -16.01 6.98 14.26
C PHE A 59 -15.74 5.60 14.87
N THR A 60 -16.35 4.54 14.34
CA THR A 60 -16.09 3.15 14.75
C THR A 60 -14.79 2.58 14.17
N GLY A 61 -13.97 3.42 13.53
CA GLY A 61 -12.75 3.02 12.85
C GLY A 61 -13.02 2.56 11.42
N GLY A 62 -13.69 3.39 10.62
CA GLY A 62 -13.80 3.15 9.18
C GLY A 62 -12.41 2.94 8.53
N PRO A 63 -12.30 2.17 7.43
CA PRO A 63 -11.02 1.76 6.87
C PRO A 63 -10.23 2.95 6.34
N CYS A 64 -8.92 2.94 6.61
CA CYS A 64 -7.98 3.80 5.89
C CYS A 64 -7.88 3.34 4.44
N ALA A 65 -7.36 4.21 3.57
CA ALA A 65 -7.27 3.93 2.14
C ALA A 65 -6.48 2.66 1.84
N GLU A 66 -5.42 2.39 2.61
CA GLU A 66 -4.60 1.18 2.48
C GLU A 66 -5.45 -0.08 2.70
N LEU A 67 -6.33 -0.09 3.71
CA LEU A 67 -7.18 -1.25 3.99
C LEU A 67 -8.23 -1.48 2.89
N VAL A 68 -8.72 -0.41 2.27
CA VAL A 68 -9.61 -0.51 1.10
C VAL A 68 -8.86 -1.07 -0.10
N ALA A 69 -7.62 -0.62 -0.35
CA ALA A 69 -6.77 -1.15 -1.41
C ALA A 69 -6.41 -2.64 -1.20
N LEU A 70 -6.15 -3.05 0.06
CA LEU A 70 -5.97 -4.47 0.41
C LEU A 70 -7.21 -5.29 0.07
N GLY A 71 -8.40 -4.81 0.45
CA GLY A 71 -9.68 -5.46 0.12
C GLY A 71 -9.92 -5.56 -1.39
N ALA A 72 -9.62 -4.49 -2.14
CA ALA A 72 -9.73 -4.49 -3.60
C ALA A 72 -8.78 -5.52 -4.25
N ALA A 73 -7.54 -5.60 -3.75
CA ALA A 73 -6.57 -6.59 -4.22
C ALA A 73 -7.04 -8.03 -3.95
N ALA A 74 -7.56 -8.29 -2.75
CA ALA A 74 -8.13 -9.60 -2.40
C ALA A 74 -9.31 -9.96 -3.31
N ALA A 75 -10.23 -9.02 -3.58
CA ALA A 75 -11.35 -9.22 -4.49
C ALA A 75 -10.90 -9.53 -5.94
N ALA A 76 -9.75 -8.99 -6.36
CA ALA A 76 -9.14 -9.26 -7.65
C ALA A 76 -8.28 -10.55 -7.69
N GLY A 77 -8.31 -11.35 -6.62
CA GLY A 77 -7.51 -12.58 -6.50
C GLY A 77 -6.00 -12.31 -6.48
N ALA A 78 -5.56 -11.16 -5.97
CA ALA A 78 -4.15 -10.88 -5.78
C ALA A 78 -3.57 -11.78 -4.69
N GLY A 79 -2.34 -12.27 -4.92
CA GLY A 79 -1.54 -12.96 -3.92
C GLY A 79 -0.78 -11.97 -3.05
N ALA A 80 0.52 -12.19 -2.88
CA ALA A 80 1.37 -11.28 -2.14
C ALA A 80 1.42 -9.88 -2.79
N LEU A 81 1.25 -8.86 -1.95
CA LEU A 81 1.46 -7.47 -2.31
C LEU A 81 2.92 -7.08 -2.04
N VAL A 82 3.51 -6.34 -2.97
CA VAL A 82 4.94 -5.99 -2.97
C VAL A 82 5.19 -4.53 -2.61
N ALA A 83 4.24 -3.62 -2.86
CA ALA A 83 4.36 -2.22 -2.49
C ALA A 83 3.01 -1.57 -2.12
N MET A 84 3.04 -0.55 -1.27
CA MET A 84 1.89 0.28 -0.88
C MET A 84 2.30 1.75 -0.79
N ALA A 85 1.42 2.66 -1.21
CA ALA A 85 1.53 4.09 -0.91
C ALA A 85 0.15 4.67 -0.57
N ALA A 86 0.12 5.63 0.35
CA ALA A 86 -1.05 6.45 0.66
C ALA A 86 -0.76 7.92 0.32
N VAL A 87 -1.73 8.61 -0.26
CA VAL A 87 -1.62 9.99 -0.72
C VAL A 87 -2.87 10.76 -0.28
N GLY A 88 -2.66 11.92 0.35
CA GLY A 88 -3.74 12.83 0.69
C GLY A 88 -4.22 13.63 -0.53
N ASP A 89 -5.52 13.91 -0.57
CA ASP A 89 -6.13 14.87 -1.48
C ASP A 89 -5.52 16.29 -1.36
N GLY A 90 -5.93 17.21 -2.23
CA GLY A 90 -5.57 18.62 -2.11
C GLY A 90 -4.07 18.92 -2.19
N GLY A 91 -3.28 18.02 -2.80
CA GLY A 91 -1.82 18.19 -2.90
C GLY A 91 -1.06 17.92 -1.61
N ARG A 92 -1.67 17.26 -0.62
CA ARG A 92 -1.00 16.91 0.65
C ARG A 92 0.13 15.89 0.50
N GLY A 93 0.19 15.21 -0.64
CA GLY A 93 1.29 14.31 -1.01
C GLY A 93 1.25 12.98 -0.25
N VAL A 94 2.37 12.27 -0.24
CA VAL A 94 2.51 10.96 0.39
C VAL A 94 2.36 11.07 1.91
N LEU A 95 1.53 10.20 2.47
CA LEU A 95 1.28 10.10 3.91
C LEU A 95 1.87 8.80 4.46
N ALA A 96 2.49 8.88 5.63
CA ALA A 96 2.90 7.68 6.36
C ALA A 96 1.66 6.88 6.80
N PRO A 97 1.67 5.53 6.71
CA PRO A 97 0.54 4.74 7.17
C PRO A 97 0.37 4.85 8.69
N CYS A 98 -0.88 4.81 9.14
CA CYS A 98 -1.20 4.81 10.57
C CYS A 98 -0.84 3.46 11.22
N GLY A 99 -0.78 3.41 12.55
CA GLY A 99 -0.40 2.18 13.28
C GLY A 99 -1.26 0.96 12.93
N ARG A 100 -2.57 1.16 12.73
CA ARG A 100 -3.49 0.08 12.32
C ARG A 100 -3.13 -0.49 10.95
N CYS A 101 -2.87 0.36 9.96
CA CYS A 101 -2.48 -0.08 8.62
C CYS A 101 -1.13 -0.81 8.64
N ARG A 102 -0.16 -0.30 9.40
CA ARG A 102 1.14 -0.96 9.56
C ARG A 102 0.97 -2.39 10.09
N GLN A 103 0.16 -2.58 11.13
CA GLN A 103 -0.04 -3.90 11.72
C GLN A 103 -0.75 -4.84 10.74
N VAL A 104 -1.83 -4.39 10.08
CA VAL A 104 -2.55 -5.22 9.11
C VAL A 104 -1.66 -5.61 7.93
N MET A 105 -0.87 -4.67 7.40
CA MET A 105 0.08 -4.95 6.33
C MET A 105 1.18 -5.93 6.77
N LEU A 106 1.73 -5.76 7.99
CA LEU A 106 2.72 -6.68 8.54
C LEU A 106 2.16 -8.10 8.69
N ASP A 107 0.95 -8.23 9.22
CA ASP A 107 0.29 -9.52 9.46
C ASP A 107 -0.03 -10.26 8.14
N LEU A 108 -0.48 -9.53 7.10
CA LEU A 108 -0.99 -10.13 5.86
C LEU A 108 0.06 -10.18 4.74
N HIS A 109 0.95 -9.21 4.69
CA HIS A 109 1.95 -9.02 3.64
C HIS A 109 3.30 -8.59 4.25
N PRO A 110 3.95 -9.45 5.06
CA PRO A 110 5.15 -9.09 5.83
C PRO A 110 6.34 -8.61 4.99
N GLY A 111 6.36 -8.94 3.69
CA GLY A 111 7.38 -8.49 2.73
C GLY A 111 7.05 -7.20 1.98
N ILE A 112 5.93 -6.54 2.26
CA ILE A 112 5.51 -5.34 1.52
C ILE A 112 6.43 -4.14 1.83
N LEU A 113 6.80 -3.41 0.79
CA LEU A 113 7.44 -2.10 0.90
C LEU A 113 6.36 -1.01 0.99
N VAL A 114 6.50 -0.11 1.94
CA VAL A 114 5.60 1.04 2.11
C VAL A 114 6.34 2.31 1.73
N VAL A 115 5.78 3.09 0.82
CA VAL A 115 6.35 4.38 0.46
C VAL A 115 6.07 5.41 1.54
N MET A 116 7.14 5.93 2.13
CA MET A 116 7.12 6.94 3.19
C MET A 116 7.44 8.33 2.63
N PRO A 117 6.88 9.41 3.20
CA PRO A 117 7.35 10.76 2.90
C PRO A 117 8.80 10.93 3.39
N GLY A 118 9.60 11.72 2.67
CA GLY A 118 11.00 11.96 2.98
C GLY A 118 11.49 13.30 2.43
N THR A 119 12.57 13.83 2.99
CA THR A 119 13.16 15.13 2.60
C THR A 119 13.76 15.13 1.20
N ALA A 120 14.21 13.97 0.71
CA ALA A 120 14.67 13.76 -0.66
C ALA A 120 13.56 13.18 -1.57
N GLY A 121 12.31 13.18 -1.11
CA GLY A 121 11.16 12.61 -1.79
C GLY A 121 10.71 11.24 -1.25
N PRO A 122 9.66 10.66 -1.84
CA PRO A 122 9.06 9.42 -1.36
C PRO A 122 10.03 8.24 -1.42
N THR A 123 10.17 7.51 -0.31
CA THR A 123 11.14 6.44 -0.14
C THR A 123 10.46 5.15 0.32
N PRO A 124 10.62 4.02 -0.39
CA PRO A 124 10.10 2.73 0.06
C PRO A 124 10.85 2.22 1.30
N VAL A 125 10.11 1.73 2.29
CA VAL A 125 10.64 1.14 3.54
C VAL A 125 9.91 -0.17 3.83
N PRO A 126 10.58 -1.24 4.25
CA PRO A 126 9.92 -2.48 4.65
C PRO A 126 8.91 -2.25 5.78
N VAL A 127 7.72 -2.85 5.70
CA VAL A 127 6.67 -2.66 6.73
C VAL A 127 7.13 -3.05 8.14
N ALA A 128 8.01 -4.06 8.24
CA ALA A 128 8.59 -4.51 9.51
C ALA A 128 9.42 -3.43 10.22
N GLU A 129 10.06 -2.53 9.48
CA GLU A 129 10.83 -1.42 10.06
C GLU A 129 9.92 -0.30 10.58
N LEU A 130 8.66 -0.25 10.15
CA LEU A 130 7.68 0.75 10.58
C LEU A 130 7.02 0.41 11.93
N LEU A 131 7.26 -0.80 12.46
CA LEU A 131 6.76 -1.28 13.76
C LEU A 131 7.88 -1.99 14.55
N PRO A 132 8.83 -1.25 15.14
CA PRO A 132 9.81 -1.83 16.06
C PRO A 132 9.12 -2.51 17.25
N GLY A 133 9.49 -3.76 17.53
CA GLY A 133 8.87 -4.54 18.61
C GLY A 133 7.41 -4.93 18.34
N ALA A 134 7.03 -5.09 17.07
CA ALA A 134 5.68 -5.46 16.68
C ALA A 134 5.18 -6.70 17.42
N TYR A 135 3.90 -6.67 17.80
CA TYR A 135 3.18 -7.89 18.13
C TYR A 135 3.04 -8.72 16.85
N VAL A 136 3.49 -9.98 16.91
CA VAL A 136 3.30 -10.95 15.83
C VAL A 136 2.21 -11.90 16.26
N ARG A 137 1.14 -11.98 15.47
CA ARG A 137 0.05 -12.92 15.73
C ARG A 137 0.59 -14.35 15.64
N PRO A 138 0.30 -15.24 16.63
CA PRO A 138 0.54 -16.67 16.49
C PRO A 138 -0.21 -17.22 15.27
N ALA A 139 0.47 -18.08 14.50
CA ALA A 139 -0.11 -18.76 13.35
C ALA A 139 -1.24 -19.72 13.77
#